data_AF-V4K366-F1
#
_entry.id   AF-V4K366-F1
#
_cell.length_a   1.000
_cell.length_b   1.000
_cell.length_c   1.000
_cell.angle_alpha   90.00
_cell.angle_beta   90.00
_cell.angle_gamma   90.00
#
_symmetry.space_group_name_H-M   'P 1'
#
loop_
_entity.id
_entity.type
_entity.pdbx_description
1 polymer ?
#
loop_
_entity_poly.entity_id
_entity_poly.type
_entity_poly.pdbx_seq_one_letter_code
_entity_poly.pdbx_strand_id
1 'polypeptide(L)'
;MKPEARVAASACANELCVALIVRSNSIDGVVMARGGCPSLCSRLSETGYLNEVRYFLGPCDCGVEPLEEGKRRTYQWALDFAARIAAAALNLVVSSELLTHGGRDDRGAGVPEPGQRGRA
;
A
#
# COMPACT_ATOMS: atom_id res chain seq x y z
N MET A 1 -2.16 18.87 22.33
CA MET A 1 -2.94 17.72 21.79
C MET A 1 -3.89 17.10 22.84
N LYS A 2 -5.15 16.87 22.45
CA LYS A 2 -6.15 16.10 23.23
C LYS A 2 -5.81 14.61 23.20
N PRO A 3 -5.91 13.85 24.32
CA PRO A 3 -5.59 12.42 24.37
C PRO A 3 -6.37 11.56 23.36
N GLU A 4 -7.56 12.01 22.96
CA GLU A 4 -8.47 11.28 22.07
C GLU A 4 -8.30 11.64 20.58
N ALA A 5 -7.35 12.49 20.24
CA ALA A 5 -7.12 12.88 18.86
C ALA A 5 -6.60 11.69 18.04
N ARG A 6 -7.18 11.49 16.86
CA ARG A 6 -6.69 10.48 15.92
C ARG A 6 -5.46 10.99 15.18
N VAL A 7 -4.46 10.14 15.11
CA VAL A 7 -3.24 10.36 14.35
C VAL A 7 -3.25 9.42 13.15
N ALA A 8 -2.99 9.94 11.96
CA ALA A 8 -2.70 9.12 10.80
C ALA A 8 -1.19 8.95 10.69
N ALA A 9 -0.70 7.74 10.96
CA ALA A 9 0.70 7.39 10.76
C ALA A 9 0.86 6.69 9.42
N SER A 10 1.59 7.26 8.48
CA SER A 10 1.74 6.69 7.14
C SER A 10 3.17 6.31 6.81
N ALA A 11 3.32 5.33 5.91
CA ALA A 11 4.57 5.02 5.26
C ALA A 11 4.30 4.52 3.83
N CYS A 12 5.31 4.64 2.97
CA CYS A 12 5.24 4.17 1.59
C CYS A 12 6.40 3.25 1.26
N ALA A 13 6.14 2.25 0.42
CA ALA A 13 7.13 1.40 -0.23
C ALA A 13 6.85 1.43 -1.74
N ASN A 14 7.73 2.08 -2.50
CA ASN A 14 7.48 2.47 -3.89
C ASN A 14 6.14 3.25 -4.00
N GLU A 15 5.28 2.87 -4.94
CA GLU A 15 3.97 3.49 -5.17
C GLU A 15 2.89 3.04 -4.18
N LEU A 16 3.17 2.10 -3.27
CA LEU A 16 2.21 1.60 -2.30
C LEU A 16 2.36 2.35 -0.98
N CYS A 17 1.33 3.07 -0.57
CA CYS A 17 1.29 3.78 0.70
C CYS A 17 0.24 3.18 1.63
N VAL A 18 0.55 3.16 2.92
CA VAL A 18 -0.29 2.68 4.01
C VAL A 18 -0.42 3.77 5.05
N ALA A 19 -1.62 4.00 5.57
CA ALA A 19 -1.90 4.82 6.72
C ALA A 19 -2.56 3.97 7.82
N LEU A 20 -1.98 4.01 9.03
CA LEU A 20 -2.61 3.53 10.24
C LEU A 20 -3.31 4.70 10.94
N ILE A 21 -4.59 4.53 11.23
CA ILE A 21 -5.37 5.47 12.02
C ILE A 21 -5.32 5.00 13.45
N VAL A 22 -4.66 5.77 14.30
CA VAL A 22 -4.41 5.39 15.68
C VAL A 22 -4.95 6.43 16.65
N ARG A 23 -5.41 5.93 17.80
CA ARG A 23 -5.85 6.74 18.92
C ARG A 23 -5.29 6.14 20.19
N SER A 24 -4.49 6.91 20.91
CA SER A 24 -3.69 6.41 22.03
C SER A 24 -2.85 5.18 21.61
N ASN A 25 -3.14 4.00 22.16
CA ASN A 25 -2.42 2.75 21.85
C ASN A 25 -3.26 1.78 21.01
N SER A 26 -4.34 2.26 20.37
CA SER A 26 -5.24 1.44 19.57
C SER A 26 -5.19 1.81 18.10
N ILE A 27 -5.40 0.82 17.24
CA ILE A 27 -5.59 1.01 15.79
C ILE A 27 -7.10 1.07 15.55
N ASP A 28 -7.58 2.23 15.14
CA ASP A 28 -8.98 2.44 14.72
C ASP A 28 -9.18 2.04 13.23
N GLY A 29 -8.10 1.99 12.44
CA GLY A 29 -8.20 1.67 11.01
C GLY A 29 -6.88 1.52 10.29
N VAL A 30 -6.94 0.87 9.13
CA VAL A 30 -5.82 0.74 8.17
C VAL A 30 -6.34 1.09 6.79
N VAL A 31 -5.67 2.02 6.10
CA VAL A 31 -5.98 2.39 4.72
C VAL A 31 -4.73 2.19 3.87
N MET A 32 -4.89 1.61 2.69
CA MET A 32 -3.81 1.34 1.76
C MET A 32 -4.23 1.78 0.36
N ALA A 33 -3.30 2.39 -0.37
CA ALA A 33 -3.50 2.80 -1.76
C ALA A 33 -2.22 2.64 -2.57
N ARG A 34 -2.36 2.28 -3.86
CA ARG A 34 -1.29 2.32 -4.87
C ARG A 34 -1.41 3.63 -5.66
N GLY A 35 -0.29 4.24 -6.01
CA GLY A 35 -0.22 5.56 -6.66
C GLY A 35 0.17 6.69 -5.70
N GLY A 36 0.97 6.38 -4.68
CA GLY A 36 1.59 7.35 -3.78
C GLY A 36 0.63 8.05 -2.82
N CYS A 37 1.12 9.13 -2.21
CA CYS A 37 0.36 9.93 -1.25
C CYS A 37 -0.96 10.50 -1.80
N PRO A 38 -1.06 11.00 -3.06
CA PRO A 38 -2.34 11.51 -3.58
C PRO A 38 -3.46 10.46 -3.53
N SER A 39 -3.14 9.22 -3.91
CA SER A 39 -4.09 8.10 -3.88
C SER A 39 -4.47 7.70 -2.45
N LEU A 40 -3.50 7.73 -1.53
CA LEU A 40 -3.76 7.48 -0.11
C LEU A 40 -4.67 8.54 0.50
N CYS A 41 -4.44 9.82 0.19
CA CYS A 41 -5.25 10.94 0.69
C CYS A 41 -6.68 10.90 0.14
N SER A 42 -6.86 10.60 -1.15
CA SER A 42 -8.20 10.38 -1.73
C SER A 42 -8.95 9.29 -0.96
N ARG A 43 -8.28 8.15 -0.73
CA ARG A 43 -8.91 7.01 -0.05
C ARG A 43 -9.19 7.27 1.43
N LEU A 44 -8.34 8.04 2.11
CA LEU A 44 -8.60 8.51 3.47
C LEU A 44 -9.80 9.46 3.55
N SER A 45 -10.02 10.27 2.51
CA SER A 45 -11.21 11.12 2.40
C SER A 45 -12.47 10.29 2.15
N GLU A 46 -12.44 9.37 1.20
CA GLU A 46 -13.56 8.47 0.84
C GLU A 46 -14.01 7.59 2.00
N THR A 47 -13.07 7.13 2.84
CA THR A 47 -13.36 6.33 4.04
C THR A 47 -13.82 7.17 5.24
N GLY A 48 -13.81 8.50 5.12
CA GLY A 48 -14.21 9.43 6.19
C GLY A 48 -13.14 9.67 7.25
N TYR A 49 -12.05 8.91 7.29
CA TYR A 49 -10.99 9.06 8.29
C TYR A 49 -10.34 10.44 8.27
N LEU A 50 -10.20 11.08 7.10
CA LEU A 50 -9.60 12.41 7.01
C LEU A 50 -10.35 13.47 7.84
N ASN A 51 -11.67 13.30 8.04
CA ASN A 51 -12.47 14.21 8.86
C ASN A 51 -12.24 14.04 10.37
N GLU A 52 -11.66 12.91 10.77
CA GLU A 52 -11.48 12.52 12.16
C GLU A 52 -10.03 12.67 12.63
N VAL A 53 -9.09 12.54 11.70
CA VAL A 53 -7.66 12.71 11.94
C VAL A 53 -7.37 14.18 12.27
N ARG A 54 -6.57 14.40 13.32
CA ARG A 54 -6.14 15.73 13.74
C ARG A 54 -4.67 15.99 13.49
N TYR A 55 -3.87 14.93 13.51
CA TYR A 55 -2.43 15.03 13.32
C TYR A 55 -1.94 13.95 12.37
N PHE A 56 -0.86 14.25 11.69
CA PHE A 56 -0.21 13.34 10.78
C PHE A 56 1.23 13.00 11.19
N LEU A 57 1.65 11.77 10.93
CA LEU A 57 3.01 11.31 11.12
C LEU A 57 3.48 10.51 9.90
N GLY A 58 4.49 11.00 9.18
CA GLY A 58 5.08 10.31 8.02
C GLY A 58 5.14 11.19 6.77
N PRO A 59 5.19 10.60 5.56
CA PRO A 59 5.35 11.35 4.30
C PRO A 59 4.06 11.89 3.66
N CYS A 60 2.87 11.36 3.97
CA CYS A 60 1.61 11.72 3.29
C CYS A 60 0.66 12.62 4.11
N ASP A 61 0.98 13.89 4.36
CA ASP A 61 0.23 14.74 5.31
C ASP A 61 -1.26 14.99 4.99
N CYS A 62 -1.66 14.87 3.73
CA CYS A 62 -3.02 15.10 3.25
C CYS A 62 -3.63 16.45 3.69
N GLY A 63 -2.79 17.48 3.89
CA GLY A 63 -3.22 18.79 4.38
C GLY A 63 -3.57 18.84 5.87
N VAL A 64 -3.22 17.80 6.63
CA VAL A 64 -3.40 17.73 8.08
C VAL A 64 -2.13 18.19 8.80
N GLU A 65 -2.30 18.83 9.96
CA GLU A 65 -1.20 19.32 10.77
C GLU A 65 -0.23 18.18 11.16
N PRO A 66 1.10 18.39 11.07
CA PRO A 66 2.07 17.39 11.52
C PRO A 66 1.98 17.20 13.04
N LEU A 67 2.24 15.97 13.49
CA LEU A 67 2.34 15.65 14.90
C LEU A 67 3.52 16.38 15.54
N GLU A 68 3.28 17.03 16.67
CA GLU A 68 4.32 17.70 17.48
C GLU A 68 5.50 16.77 17.78
N GLU A 69 6.73 17.27 17.59
CA GLU A 69 7.96 16.46 17.72
C GLU A 69 8.09 15.79 19.11
N GLY A 70 7.68 16.48 20.17
CA GLY A 70 7.68 15.93 21.53
C GLY A 70 6.77 14.71 21.73
N LYS A 71 5.84 14.46 20.81
CA LYS A 71 4.88 13.34 20.84
C LYS A 71 5.17 12.27 19.79
N ARG A 72 6.14 12.52 18.90
CA ARG A 72 6.54 11.60 17.85
C ARG A 72 6.90 10.21 18.39
N ARG A 73 7.66 10.16 19.49
CA ARG A 73 8.07 8.90 20.13
C ARG A 73 6.89 8.02 20.54
N THR A 74 5.77 8.62 20.97
CA THR A 74 4.56 7.89 21.39
C THR A 74 3.91 7.13 20.23
N TYR A 75 3.99 7.67 19.01
CA TYR A 75 3.34 7.11 17.83
C TYR A 75 4.32 6.51 16.81
N GLN A 76 5.61 6.49 17.12
CA GLN A 76 6.65 5.94 16.25
C GLN A 76 6.39 4.47 15.90
N TRP A 77 5.84 3.69 16.85
CA TRP A 77 5.46 2.30 16.58
C TRP A 77 4.45 2.17 15.43
N ALA A 78 3.53 3.13 15.29
CA ALA A 78 2.52 3.11 14.23
C ALA A 78 3.17 3.43 12.88
N LEU A 79 4.10 4.38 12.85
CA LEU A 79 4.89 4.68 11.65
C LEU A 79 5.69 3.45 11.19
N ASP A 80 6.40 2.80 12.13
CA ASP A 80 7.20 1.61 11.84
C ASP A 80 6.31 0.43 11.39
N PHE A 81 5.13 0.29 12.00
CA PHE A 81 4.19 -0.77 11.64
C PHE A 81 3.57 -0.53 10.27
N ALA A 82 3.18 0.71 9.94
CA ALA A 82 2.71 1.08 8.60
C ALA A 82 3.76 0.76 7.53
N ALA A 83 5.05 1.03 7.80
CA ALA A 83 6.14 0.72 6.88
C ALA A 83 6.30 -0.78 6.63
N ARG A 84 6.16 -1.61 7.68
CA ARG A 84 6.19 -3.07 7.55
C ARG A 84 5.01 -3.59 6.72
N ILE A 85 3.81 -3.04 6.92
CA ILE A 85 2.64 -3.39 6.11
C ILE A 85 2.87 -3.00 4.65
N ALA A 86 3.37 -1.80 4.36
CA ALA A 86 3.65 -1.36 3.00
C ALA A 86 4.65 -2.28 2.29
N ALA A 87 5.75 -2.64 2.96
CA ALA A 87 6.73 -3.57 2.41
C ALA A 87 6.15 -4.98 2.19
N ALA A 88 5.38 -5.51 3.15
CA ALA A 88 4.76 -6.83 3.04
C ALA A 88 3.72 -6.88 1.91
N ALA A 89 2.88 -5.85 1.80
CA ALA A 89 1.86 -5.77 0.76
C ALA A 89 2.47 -5.61 -0.63
N LEU A 90 3.58 -4.87 -0.77
CA LEU A 90 4.31 -4.80 -2.03
C LEU A 90 4.80 -6.18 -2.49
N ASN A 91 5.31 -7.01 -1.58
CA ASN A 91 5.73 -8.38 -1.89
C ASN A 91 4.56 -9.26 -2.40
N LEU A 92 3.37 -9.06 -1.86
CA LEU A 92 2.16 -9.77 -2.30
C LEU A 92 1.73 -9.34 -3.71
N VAL A 93 1.78 -8.04 -4.01
CA VAL A 93 1.46 -7.50 -5.33
C VAL A 93 2.41 -8.06 -6.39
N VAL A 94 3.72 -8.04 -6.13
CA VAL A 94 4.74 -8.58 -7.05
C VAL A 94 4.54 -10.09 -7.28
N SER A 95 4.23 -10.84 -6.22
CA SER A 95 3.96 -12.28 -6.32
C SER A 95 2.71 -12.57 -7.16
N SER A 96 1.66 -11.76 -7.02
CA SER A 96 0.45 -11.88 -7.84
C SER A 96 0.69 -11.55 -9.31
N GLU A 97 1.42 -10.46 -9.60
CA GLU A 97 1.74 -10.05 -10.98
C GLU A 97 2.57 -11.13 -11.70
N LEU A 98 3.52 -11.77 -11.00
CA LEU A 98 4.28 -12.92 -11.50
C LEU A 98 3.39 -14.14 -11.80
N LEU A 99 2.39 -14.43 -10.95
CA LEU A 99 1.44 -15.53 -11.18
C LEU A 99 0.51 -15.25 -12.37
N THR A 100 0.10 -14.00 -12.59
CA THR A 100 -0.74 -13.63 -13.74
C THR A 100 0.02 -13.53 -15.06
N HIS A 101 1.31 -13.20 -15.04
CA HIS A 101 2.13 -13.08 -16.25
C HIS A 101 2.95 -14.34 -16.58
N GLY A 102 3.22 -15.22 -15.63
CA GLY A 102 3.90 -16.50 -15.85
C GLY A 102 3.03 -17.62 -16.46
N GLY A 103 1.75 -17.34 -16.76
CA GLY A 103 0.80 -18.30 -17.34
C GLY A 103 0.63 -18.20 -18.86
N ARG A 104 1.38 -17.33 -19.55
CA ARG A 104 1.24 -17.11 -21.00
C ARG A 104 2.50 -17.49 -21.80
N ASP A 105 3.07 -18.64 -21.50
CA ASP A 105 3.88 -19.37 -22.48
C ASP A 105 3.00 -20.46 -23.12
N ASP A 106 2.14 -20.00 -24.03
CA ASP A 106 1.47 -20.88 -24.98
C ASP A 106 2.54 -21.61 -25.79
N ARG A 107 2.60 -22.92 -25.59
CA ARG A 107 3.38 -23.86 -26.39
C ARG A 107 2.88 -23.83 -27.83
N GLY A 108 3.40 -22.91 -28.63
CA GLY A 108 3.33 -22.92 -30.08
C GLY A 108 4.51 -23.64 -30.71
N ALA A 109 4.95 -24.77 -30.16
CA ALA A 109 5.93 -25.62 -30.83
C ALA A 109 5.19 -26.48 -31.85
N GLY A 110 5.28 -26.09 -33.12
CA GLY A 110 4.67 -26.77 -34.25
C GLY A 110 4.94 -28.28 -34.23
N VAL A 111 3.88 -29.06 -34.36
CA VAL A 111 3.95 -30.48 -34.68
C VAL A 111 4.25 -30.58 -36.17
N PRO A 112 5.38 -31.17 -36.61
CA PRO A 112 5.55 -31.51 -38.02
C PRO A 112 4.71 -32.76 -38.32
N GLU A 113 3.71 -32.65 -39.19
CA GLU A 113 3.01 -33.82 -39.73
C GLU A 113 3.99 -34.69 -40.56
N PRO A 114 3.99 -36.02 -40.37
CA PRO A 114 4.85 -36.90 -41.14
C PRO A 114 4.19 -37.27 -42.47
N GLY A 115 4.77 -36.75 -43.55
CA GLY A 115 4.85 -37.45 -44.83
C GLY A 115 3.85 -37.03 -45.90
N GLN A 116 4.39 -36.49 -47.00
CA GLN A 116 4.00 -36.92 -48.34
C GLN A 116 5.21 -36.86 -49.27
N ARG A 117 5.65 -38.04 -49.71
CA ARG A 117 6.51 -38.23 -50.88
C ARG A 117 5.73 -37.76 -52.11
N GLY A 118 6.21 -36.70 -52.76
CA GLY A 118 5.77 -36.30 -54.09
C GLY A 118 6.91 -36.46 -55.09
N ARG A 119 6.79 -37.46 -55.97
CA ARG A 119 7.56 -37.58 -57.22
C ARG A 119 7.18 -36.43 -58.16
N ALA A 120 8.15 -35.83 -58.81
CA ALA A 120 8.16 -35.53 -60.24
C ALA A 120 9.61 -35.30 -60.67
#